data_AF-A0A8J6HBD4-F1
#
_entry.id   AF-A0A8J6HBD4-F1
#
_cell.length_a   1.000
_cell.length_b   1.000
_cell.length_c   1.000
_cell.angle_alpha   90.00
_cell.angle_beta   90.00
_cell.angle_gamma   90.00
#
_symmetry.space_group_name_H-M   'P 1'
#
loop_
_entity.id
_entity.type
_entity.pdbx_description
1 polymer ?
#
loop_
_entity_poly.entity_id
_entity_poly.type
_entity_poly.pdbx_seq_one_letter_code
_entity_poly.pdbx_strand_id
1 'polypeptide(L)'
;MEKVLEKLEEMKVKIKEEIKEMGKENQQVKREIGRLREEFKNGEKKWEKEKNNMFERVARLEIKMENEERRRRKNNIVITGEGKSKQVIKEDIENFIKEHKVKDCYNIKKDQVLVEMEEWSGKEKVVKQKGKTER
;
A
#
# COMPACT_ATOMS: atom_id res chain seq x y z
N MET A 1 -14.98 -55.70 60.18
CA MET A 1 -15.94 -55.36 59.09
C MET A 1 -16.33 -53.89 59.17
N GLU A 2 -16.70 -53.36 60.35
CA GLU A 2 -17.05 -51.93 60.55
C GLU A 2 -15.96 -50.93 60.13
N LYS A 3 -14.69 -51.12 60.52
CA LYS A 3 -13.58 -50.23 60.14
C LYS A 3 -13.33 -50.12 58.62
N VAL A 4 -13.77 -51.12 57.85
CA VAL A 4 -13.65 -51.11 56.38
C VAL A 4 -14.80 -50.29 55.79
N LEU A 5 -16.01 -50.41 56.33
CA LEU A 5 -17.17 -49.62 55.93
C LEU A 5 -16.99 -48.13 56.21
N GLU A 6 -16.40 -47.78 57.35
CA GLU A 6 -16.11 -46.39 57.71
C GLU A 6 -15.11 -45.73 56.73
N LYS A 7 -14.01 -46.42 56.39
CA LYS A 7 -13.07 -45.97 55.36
C LYS A 7 -13.70 -45.84 53.97
N LEU A 8 -14.62 -46.73 53.62
CA LEU A 8 -15.33 -46.66 52.33
C LEU A 8 -16.25 -45.43 52.27
N GLU A 9 -16.91 -45.08 53.37
CA GLU A 9 -17.77 -43.89 53.42
C GLU A 9 -16.94 -42.60 53.38
N GLU A 10 -15.80 -42.53 54.08
CA GLU A 10 -14.86 -41.41 53.98
C GLU A 10 -14.32 -41.22 52.56
N MET A 11 -13.91 -42.30 51.88
CA MET A 11 -13.45 -42.22 50.48
C MET A 11 -14.57 -41.73 49.55
N LYS A 12 -15.79 -42.20 49.75
CA LYS A 12 -16.95 -41.79 48.96
C LYS A 12 -17.28 -40.32 49.15
N VAL A 13 -17.09 -39.76 50.35
CA VAL A 13 -17.23 -38.32 50.61
C VAL A 13 -16.16 -37.54 49.85
N LYS A 14 -14.88 -37.93 49.95
CA LYS A 14 -13.77 -37.29 49.22
C LYS A 14 -13.99 -37.29 47.70
N ILE A 15 -14.37 -38.44 47.13
CA ILE A 15 -14.67 -38.56 45.70
C ILE A 15 -15.79 -37.61 45.28
N LYS A 16 -16.84 -37.46 46.11
CA LYS A 16 -17.94 -36.53 45.82
C LYS A 16 -17.50 -35.07 45.87
N GLU A 17 -16.56 -34.70 46.73
CA GLU A 17 -16.02 -33.35 46.83
C GLU A 17 -15.14 -33.02 45.63
N GLU A 18 -14.22 -33.93 45.25
CA GLU A 18 -13.37 -33.77 44.06
C GLU A 18 -14.21 -33.64 42.78
N ILE A 19 -15.26 -34.46 42.61
CA ILE A 19 -16.17 -34.35 41.46
C ILE A 19 -16.88 -32.98 41.43
N LYS A 20 -17.28 -32.44 42.59
CA LYS A 20 -17.90 -31.12 42.66
C LYS A 20 -16.91 -30.01 42.31
N GLU A 21 -15.68 -30.10 42.76
CA GLU A 21 -14.63 -29.14 42.44
C GLU A 21 -14.29 -29.15 40.96
N MET A 22 -14.06 -30.33 40.37
CA MET A 22 -13.87 -30.49 38.93
C MET A 22 -15.08 -29.93 38.13
N GLY A 23 -16.31 -30.11 38.65
CA GLY A 23 -17.52 -29.55 38.05
C GLY A 23 -17.50 -28.03 38.00
N LYS A 24 -17.06 -27.37 39.08
CA LYS A 24 -16.91 -25.91 39.16
C LYS A 24 -15.81 -25.40 38.24
N GLU A 25 -14.64 -26.05 38.26
CA GLU A 25 -13.52 -25.70 37.39
C GLU A 25 -13.91 -25.80 35.91
N ASN A 26 -14.56 -26.90 35.50
CA ASN A 26 -15.05 -27.05 34.13
C ASN A 26 -16.03 -25.94 33.73
N GLN A 27 -16.92 -25.51 34.62
CA GLN A 27 -17.83 -24.39 34.36
C GLN A 27 -17.10 -23.05 34.25
N GLN A 28 -16.03 -22.85 35.01
CA GLN A 28 -15.20 -21.66 34.91
C GLN A 28 -14.43 -21.63 33.59
N VAL A 29 -13.74 -22.72 33.24
CA VAL A 29 -12.99 -22.85 31.98
C VAL A 29 -13.90 -22.64 30.77
N LYS A 30 -15.12 -23.20 30.76
CA LYS A 30 -16.09 -22.97 29.68
C LYS A 30 -16.45 -21.50 29.52
N ARG A 31 -16.62 -20.76 30.62
CA ARG A 31 -16.93 -19.33 30.59
C ARG A 31 -15.75 -18.50 30.07
N GLU A 32 -14.53 -18.83 30.51
CA GLU A 32 -13.31 -18.16 30.05
C GLU A 32 -13.06 -18.40 28.55
N ILE A 33 -13.20 -19.64 28.09
CA ILE A 33 -13.12 -19.97 26.65
C ILE A 33 -14.18 -19.21 25.85
N GLY A 34 -15.41 -19.12 26.37
CA GLY A 34 -16.48 -18.34 25.75
C GLY A 34 -16.10 -16.86 25.58
N ARG A 35 -15.60 -16.24 26.65
CA ARG A 35 -15.14 -14.84 26.63
C ARG A 35 -14.00 -14.63 25.65
N LEU A 36 -12.97 -15.47 25.69
CA LEU A 36 -11.81 -15.36 24.78
C LEU A 36 -12.22 -15.51 23.31
N ARG A 37 -13.18 -16.39 23.00
CA ARG A 37 -13.72 -16.53 21.64
C ARG A 37 -14.44 -15.27 21.17
N GLU A 38 -15.21 -14.63 22.04
CA GLU A 38 -15.88 -13.36 21.72
C GLU A 38 -14.88 -12.22 21.53
N GLU A 39 -13.89 -12.11 22.41
CA GLU A 39 -12.80 -11.14 22.29
C GLU A 39 -12.03 -11.31 20.98
N PHE A 40 -11.68 -12.56 20.63
CA PHE A 40 -10.98 -12.86 19.39
C PHE A 40 -11.82 -12.48 18.16
N LYS A 41 -13.09 -12.87 18.13
CA LYS A 41 -14.01 -12.54 17.03
C LYS A 41 -14.21 -11.03 16.87
N ASN A 42 -14.29 -10.30 17.98
CA ASN A 42 -14.40 -8.84 17.95
C ASN A 42 -13.10 -8.17 17.50
N GLY A 43 -11.95 -8.71 17.92
CA GLY A 43 -10.63 -8.28 17.47
C GLY A 43 -10.45 -8.47 15.97
N GLU A 44 -10.81 -9.64 15.45
CA GLU A 44 -10.73 -9.98 14.02
C GLU A 44 -11.56 -9.02 13.17
N LYS A 45 -12.81 -8.74 13.56
CA LYS A 45 -13.66 -7.76 12.87
C LYS A 45 -13.08 -6.35 12.85
N LYS A 46 -12.51 -5.89 13.97
CA LYS A 46 -11.86 -4.57 14.04
C LYS A 46 -10.65 -4.51 13.13
N TRP A 47 -9.82 -5.55 13.18
CA TRP A 47 -8.62 -5.64 12.38
C TRP A 47 -8.92 -5.70 10.88
N GLU A 48 -9.93 -6.45 10.47
CA GLU A 48 -10.37 -6.51 9.07
C GLU A 48 -10.85 -5.15 8.56
N LYS A 49 -11.59 -4.40 9.39
CA LYS A 49 -12.01 -3.03 9.06
C LYS A 49 -10.82 -2.08 8.91
N GLU A 50 -9.87 -2.13 9.83
CA GLU A 50 -8.65 -1.32 9.77
C GLU A 50 -7.79 -1.66 8.55
N LYS A 51 -7.63 -2.96 8.28
CA LYS A 51 -6.94 -3.47 7.09
C LYS A 51 -7.57 -2.91 5.81
N ASN A 52 -8.88 -3.02 5.65
CA ASN A 52 -9.58 -2.51 4.46
C ASN A 52 -9.44 -1.00 4.31
N ASN A 53 -9.59 -0.23 5.40
CA ASN A 53 -9.36 1.22 5.39
C ASN A 53 -7.93 1.59 4.96
N MET A 54 -6.94 0.82 5.41
CA MET A 54 -5.55 1.03 5.02
C MET A 54 -5.33 0.73 3.54
N PHE A 55 -5.87 -0.37 3.02
CA PHE A 55 -5.80 -0.66 1.58
C PHE A 55 -6.44 0.42 0.72
N GLU A 56 -7.64 0.91 1.08
CA GLU A 56 -8.29 2.01 0.37
C GLU A 56 -7.51 3.32 0.43
N ARG A 57 -6.83 3.58 1.55
CA ARG A 57 -5.98 4.77 1.70
C ARG A 57 -4.73 4.67 0.83
N VAL A 58 -4.08 3.49 0.80
CA VAL A 58 -2.93 3.24 -0.08
C VAL A 58 -3.32 3.39 -1.54
N ALA A 59 -4.41 2.74 -1.98
CA ALA A 59 -4.89 2.85 -3.36
C ALA A 59 -5.18 4.31 -3.76
N ARG A 60 -5.80 5.10 -2.87
CA ARG A 60 -6.02 6.53 -3.12
C ARG A 60 -4.73 7.33 -3.23
N LEU A 61 -3.71 7.00 -2.43
CA LEU A 61 -2.41 7.67 -2.50
C LEU A 61 -1.64 7.29 -3.76
N GLU A 62 -1.69 6.03 -4.17
CA GLU A 62 -1.11 5.56 -5.44
C GLU A 62 -1.72 6.29 -6.63
N ILE A 63 -3.06 6.38 -6.69
CA ILE A 63 -3.77 7.14 -7.75
C ILE A 63 -3.39 8.62 -7.73
N LYS A 64 -3.27 9.24 -6.55
CA LYS A 64 -2.85 10.64 -6.44
C LYS A 64 -1.42 10.83 -6.95
N MET A 65 -0.51 9.96 -6.54
CA MET A 65 0.89 9.98 -6.96
C MET A 65 1.01 9.79 -8.47
N GLU A 66 0.31 8.81 -9.06
CA GLU A 66 0.30 8.59 -10.50
C GLU A 66 -0.22 9.81 -11.26
N ASN A 67 -1.31 10.43 -10.77
CA ASN A 67 -1.85 11.64 -11.38
C ASN A 67 -0.89 12.83 -11.27
N GLU A 68 -0.21 12.99 -10.14
CA GLU A 68 0.82 14.02 -9.97
C GLU A 68 2.02 13.77 -10.87
N GLU A 69 2.54 12.54 -10.95
CA GLU A 69 3.61 12.18 -11.86
C GLU A 69 3.21 12.43 -13.31
N ARG A 70 2.00 12.04 -13.70
CA ARG A 70 1.46 12.28 -15.03
C ARG A 70 1.34 13.77 -15.34
N ARG A 71 0.94 14.59 -14.36
CA ARG A 71 0.92 16.07 -14.49
C ARG A 71 2.31 16.64 -14.61
N ARG A 72 3.27 16.21 -13.78
CA ARG A 72 4.68 16.65 -13.83
C ARG A 72 5.33 16.28 -15.15
N ARG A 73 5.12 15.05 -15.63
CA ARG A 73 5.64 14.56 -16.92
C ARG A 73 4.81 15.04 -18.12
N LYS A 74 3.65 15.66 -17.90
CA LYS A 74 2.75 16.11 -18.97
C LYS A 74 3.53 16.98 -19.95
N ASN A 75 4.27 17.96 -19.46
CA ASN A 75 5.03 18.90 -20.29
C ASN A 75 6.42 18.39 -20.69
N ASN A 76 6.81 17.17 -20.29
CA ASN A 76 8.16 16.69 -20.50
C ASN A 76 8.27 15.86 -21.78
N ILE A 77 9.37 16.02 -22.50
CA ILE A 77 9.74 15.23 -23.69
C ILE A 77 11.07 14.56 -23.40
N VAL A 78 11.23 13.31 -23.82
CA VAL A 78 12.54 12.64 -23.82
C VAL A 78 13.04 12.65 -25.25
N ILE A 79 14.21 13.25 -25.45
CA ILE A 79 14.96 13.18 -26.70
C ILE A 79 16.07 12.15 -26.54
N THR A 80 16.14 11.25 -27.52
CA THR A 80 17.12 10.17 -27.59
C THR A 80 18.04 10.43 -28.77
N GLY A 81 19.36 10.36 -28.56
CA GLY A 81 20.35 10.60 -29.61
C GLY A 81 21.75 10.78 -29.03
N GLU A 82 22.77 10.45 -29.82
CA GLU A 82 24.16 10.55 -29.36
C GLU A 82 24.66 12.01 -29.28
N GLY A 83 25.39 12.31 -28.22
CA GLY A 83 26.47 13.31 -28.24
C GLY A 83 26.10 14.80 -28.19
N LYS A 84 24.82 15.18 -28.19
CA LYS A 84 24.44 16.59 -28.03
C LYS A 84 24.36 16.97 -26.55
N SER A 85 24.96 18.11 -26.19
CA SER A 85 24.82 18.67 -24.84
C SER A 85 23.38 19.15 -24.61
N LYS A 86 22.95 19.16 -23.35
CA LYS A 86 21.61 19.66 -22.97
C LYS A 86 21.34 21.11 -23.42
N GLN A 87 22.37 21.95 -23.53
CA GLN A 87 22.26 23.33 -24.02
C GLN A 87 21.96 23.37 -25.52
N VAL A 88 22.68 22.57 -26.32
CA VAL A 88 22.41 22.47 -27.76
C VAL A 88 20.99 21.94 -28.00
N ILE A 89 20.56 20.93 -27.24
CA ILE A 89 19.20 20.39 -27.35
C ILE A 89 18.15 21.44 -26.96
N LYS A 90 18.41 22.24 -25.92
CA LYS A 90 17.51 23.33 -25.52
C LYS A 90 17.34 24.34 -26.66
N GLU A 91 18.44 24.82 -27.21
CA GLU A 91 18.44 25.78 -28.32
C GLU A 91 17.77 25.22 -29.57
N ASP A 92 18.07 23.97 -29.94
CA ASP A 92 17.45 23.30 -31.09
C ASP A 92 15.92 23.25 -30.96
N ILE A 93 15.40 22.93 -29.78
CA ILE A 93 13.96 22.85 -29.53
C ILE A 93 13.32 24.23 -29.53
N GLU A 94 13.93 25.21 -28.85
CA GLU A 94 13.41 26.58 -28.83
C GLU A 94 13.37 27.17 -30.24
N ASN A 95 14.39 26.91 -31.07
CA ASN A 95 14.42 27.30 -32.48
C ASN A 95 13.36 26.56 -33.32
N PHE A 96 13.06 25.30 -32.99
CA PHE A 96 12.08 24.49 -33.70
C PHE A 96 10.64 24.97 -33.46
N ILE A 97 10.30 25.28 -32.20
CA ILE A 97 8.93 25.68 -31.82
C ILE A 97 8.68 27.20 -31.82
N LYS A 98 9.75 28.02 -31.77
CA LYS A 98 9.83 29.50 -31.84
C LYS A 98 9.00 30.31 -30.83
N GLU A 99 7.74 29.97 -30.63
CA GLU A 99 6.76 30.69 -29.80
C GLU A 99 6.66 30.14 -28.36
N HIS A 100 7.35 29.04 -28.07
CA HIS A 100 7.31 28.37 -26.77
C HIS A 100 8.70 28.21 -26.21
N LYS A 101 8.81 28.26 -24.89
CA LYS A 101 10.08 28.17 -24.17
C LYS A 101 10.27 26.82 -23.51
N VAL A 102 11.53 26.44 -23.40
CA VAL A 102 11.95 25.29 -22.61
C VAL A 102 12.29 25.80 -21.21
N LYS A 103 11.62 25.25 -20.21
CA LYS A 103 11.88 25.57 -18.82
C LYS A 103 13.27 25.08 -18.42
N ASP A 104 13.55 23.79 -18.64
CA ASP A 104 14.87 23.23 -18.36
C ASP A 104 15.14 21.92 -19.15
N CYS A 105 16.41 21.52 -19.20
CA CYS A 105 16.88 20.28 -19.82
C CYS A 105 17.80 19.50 -18.87
N TYR A 106 17.57 18.19 -18.77
CA TYR A 106 18.32 17.30 -17.87
C TYR A 106 18.81 16.07 -18.62
N ASN A 107 20.08 15.70 -18.45
CA ASN A 107 20.55 14.40 -18.92
C ASN A 107 20.02 13.31 -17.97
N ILE A 108 19.25 12.37 -18.50
CA ILE A 108 18.75 11.22 -17.72
C ILE A 108 19.66 10.00 -17.96
N LYS A 109 20.19 9.86 -19.18
CA LYS A 109 21.18 8.84 -19.57
C LYS A 109 22.20 9.44 -20.53
N LYS A 110 23.23 8.65 -20.89
CA LYS A 110 24.30 9.06 -21.83
C LYS A 110 23.76 9.55 -23.17
N ASP A 111 22.64 8.99 -23.60
CA ASP A 111 21.98 9.18 -24.89
C ASP A 111 20.56 9.76 -24.76
N GLN A 112 20.15 10.15 -23.54
CA GLN A 112 18.77 10.60 -23.28
C GLN A 112 18.73 11.90 -22.48
N VAL A 113 18.01 12.88 -23.03
CA VAL A 113 17.78 14.20 -22.40
C VAL A 113 16.30 14.42 -22.18
N LEU A 114 15.93 14.70 -20.94
CA LEU A 114 14.62 15.21 -20.56
C LEU A 114 14.56 16.69 -20.90
N VAL A 115 13.49 17.11 -21.55
CA VAL A 115 13.19 18.50 -21.85
C VAL A 115 11.87 18.84 -21.18
N GLU A 116 11.90 19.75 -20.22
CA GLU A 116 10.73 20.25 -19.53
C GLU A 116 10.24 21.51 -20.24
N MET A 117 9.06 21.44 -20.86
CA MET A 117 8.43 22.59 -21.49
C MET A 117 7.75 23.46 -20.43
N GLU A 118 7.73 24.79 -20.61
CA GLU A 118 6.93 25.67 -19.74
C GLU A 118 5.44 25.31 -19.81
N GLU A 119 4.95 24.97 -21.00
CA GLU A 119 3.55 24.66 -21.26
C GLU A 119 3.34 23.38 -22.07
N TRP A 120 2.17 22.76 -21.88
CA TRP A 120 1.74 21.58 -22.64
C TRP A 120 1.60 21.88 -24.14
N SER A 121 1.14 23.09 -24.50
CA SER A 121 1.03 23.61 -25.87
C SER A 121 2.35 23.46 -26.63
N GLY A 122 3.47 23.75 -25.96
CA GLY A 122 4.82 23.55 -26.46
C GLY A 122 5.12 22.12 -26.85
N LYS A 123 4.83 21.17 -25.95
CA LYS A 123 5.03 19.75 -26.24
C LYS A 123 4.15 19.24 -27.37
N GLU A 124 2.88 19.65 -27.42
CA GLU A 124 2.00 19.28 -28.53
C GLU A 124 2.55 19.72 -29.88
N LYS A 125 3.11 20.95 -29.97
CA LYS A 125 3.71 21.44 -31.22
C LYS A 125 4.91 20.60 -31.63
N VAL A 126 5.82 20.28 -30.70
CA VAL A 126 6.98 19.41 -30.98
C VAL A 126 6.52 18.07 -31.57
N VAL A 127 5.57 17.41 -30.90
CA VAL A 127 5.06 16.10 -31.33
C VAL A 127 4.33 16.18 -32.68
N LYS A 128 3.49 17.20 -32.89
CA LYS A 128 2.75 17.42 -34.14
C LYS A 128 3.68 17.73 -35.32
N GLN A 129 4.71 18.56 -35.11
CA GLN A 129 5.66 18.91 -36.17
C GLN A 129 6.55 17.72 -36.52
N LYS A 130 7.06 16.96 -35.55
CA LYS A 130 7.82 15.72 -35.82
C LYS A 130 7.03 14.75 -36.70
N GLY A 131 5.76 14.51 -36.38
CA GLY A 131 4.90 13.62 -37.17
C GLY A 131 4.58 14.10 -38.58
N LYS A 132 4.84 15.38 -38.90
CA LYS A 132 4.75 15.93 -40.27
C LYS A 132 6.06 15.76 -41.05
N THR A 133 7.21 15.75 -40.36
CA THR A 133 8.53 15.62 -40.99
C THR A 133 8.86 14.17 -41.37
N GLU A 134 8.22 13.18 -40.74
CA GLU A 134 8.39 11.75 -41.03
C GLU A 134 7.37 11.19 -42.06
N ARG A 135 6.59 12.06 -42.71
CA ARG A 135 5.68 11.73 -43.83
C ARG A 135 6.19 12.34 -45.13
#